data_AF-A0A836RQ04-F1
#
_entry.id   AF-A0A836RQ04-F1
#
_cell.length_a   1.000
_cell.length_b   1.000
_cell.length_c   1.000
_cell.angle_alpha   90.00
_cell.angle_beta   90.00
_cell.angle_gamma   90.00
#
_symmetry.space_group_name_H-M   'P 1'
#
loop_
_entity.id
_entity.type
_entity.pdbx_description
1 polymer ?
#
loop_
_entity_poly.entity_id
_entity_poly.type
_entity_poly.pdbx_seq_one_letter_code
_entity_poly.pdbx_strand_id
1 'polypeptide(L)' 'GRRRDEVGIELDHFITDAVAQGSPVVVVVHGRGQGIIKSEVDSWLRRDKRVEGFKPDPKNPGQMVVRLRG' A
#
# COMPACT_ATOMS: atom_id res chain seq x y z
N GLY A 1 -15.32 -10.15 -4.79
CA GLY A 1 -14.36 -11.26 -4.75
C GLY A 1 -13.11 -10.85 -5.49
N ARG A 2 -13.07 -11.07 -6.81
CA ARG A 2 -11.89 -10.95 -7.68
C ARG A 2 -10.99 -9.71 -7.52
N ARG A 3 -11.56 -8.50 -7.41
CA ARG A 3 -10.76 -7.27 -7.29
C ARG A 3 -10.01 -7.11 -5.97
N ARG A 4 -10.49 -7.74 -4.87
CA ARG A 4 -9.81 -7.64 -3.56
C ARG A 4 -8.53 -8.47 -3.57
N ASP A 5 -8.63 -9.67 -4.12
CA ASP A 5 -7.52 -10.60 -4.19
C ASP A 5 -6.42 -10.05 -5.12
N GLU A 6 -6.81 -9.42 -6.24
CA GLU A 6 -5.89 -8.74 -7.17
C GLU A 6 -5.11 -7.59 -6.50
N VAL A 7 -5.77 -6.71 -5.74
CA VAL A 7 -5.10 -5.62 -5.01
C VAL A 7 -4.09 -6.17 -4.00
N GLY A 8 -4.46 -7.24 -3.30
CA GLY A 8 -3.56 -7.87 -2.32
C GLY A 8 -2.31 -8.47 -2.96
N ILE A 9 -2.45 -9.11 -4.12
CA ILE A 9 -1.33 -9.70 -4.86
C ILE A 9 -0.40 -8.61 -5.41
N GLU A 10 -0.95 -7.54 -5.99
CA GLU A 10 -0.16 -6.42 -6.49
C GLU A 10 0.61 -5.71 -5.38
N LEU A 11 -0.04 -5.49 -4.23
CA LEU A 11 0.63 -4.92 -3.05
C LEU A 11 1.73 -5.84 -2.52
N ASP A 12 1.49 -7.14 -2.48
CA ASP A 12 2.48 -8.11 -2.00
C ASP A 12 3.75 -8.05 -2.85
N HIS A 13 3.60 -8.11 -4.18
CA HIS A 13 4.72 -8.02 -5.10
C HIS A 13 5.45 -6.67 -4.97
N PHE A 14 4.71 -5.56 -5.00
CA PHE A 14 5.29 -4.22 -4.91
C PHE A 14 6.09 -4.01 -3.61
N ILE A 15 5.55 -4.45 -2.47
CA ILE A 15 6.20 -4.29 -1.17
C ILE A 15 7.39 -5.26 -1.05
N THR A 16 7.29 -6.47 -1.59
CA THR A 16 8.42 -7.42 -1.65
C THR A 16 9.60 -6.81 -2.40
N ASP A 17 9.36 -6.25 -3.59
CA ASP A 17 10.39 -5.65 -4.41
C ASP A 17 11.02 -4.43 -3.73
N ALA A 18 10.20 -3.59 -3.10
CA ALA A 18 10.68 -2.42 -2.38
C ALA A 18 11.58 -2.79 -1.18
N VAL A 19 11.22 -3.83 -0.43
CA VAL A 19 12.05 -4.36 0.66
C VAL A 19 13.36 -4.95 0.09
N ALA A 20 13.30 -5.72 -0.98
CA ALA A 20 14.48 -6.30 -1.61
C ALA A 20 15.47 -5.23 -2.14
N GLN A 21 14.95 -4.08 -2.58
CA GLN A 21 15.73 -2.93 -3.01
C GLN A 21 16.26 -2.07 -1.83
N GLY A 22 15.88 -2.40 -0.59
CA GLY A 22 16.24 -1.60 0.60
C GLY A 22 15.58 -0.23 0.63
N SER A 23 14.42 -0.06 -0.03
CA SER A 23 13.70 1.20 -0.02
C SER A 23 13.01 1.43 1.33
N PRO A 24 13.35 2.49 2.10
CA PRO A 24 12.76 2.70 3.42
C PRO A 24 11.33 3.26 3.35
N VAL A 25 10.96 3.88 2.22
CA VAL A 25 9.65 4.53 2.02
C VAL A 25 9.21 4.34 0.57
N VAL A 26 7.94 4.01 0.38
CA VAL A 26 7.29 3.89 -0.93
C VAL A 26 5.95 4.62 -0.96
N VAL A 27 5.42 4.84 -2.17
CA VAL A 27 4.10 5.44 -2.39
C VAL A 27 3.21 4.45 -3.13
N VAL A 28 2.07 4.12 -2.54
CA VAL A 28 1.02 3.33 -3.17
C VAL A 28 -0.02 4.29 -3.75
N VAL A 29 -0.28 4.19 -5.05
CA VAL A 29 -1.29 5.02 -5.74
C VAL A 29 -2.54 4.19 -5.98
N HIS A 30 -3.64 4.51 -5.27
CA HIS A 30 -4.92 3.82 -5.41
C HIS A 30 -6.01 4.67 -6.09
N GLY A 31 -5.69 5.91 -6.45
CA GLY A 31 -6.62 6.85 -7.09
C GLY A 31 -7.72 7.38 -6.16
N ARG A 32 -8.53 8.33 -6.66
CA ARG A 32 -9.58 9.03 -5.89
C ARG A 32 -10.99 8.45 -6.07
N GLY A 33 -11.12 7.17 -6.44
CA GLY A 33 -12.42 6.54 -6.68
C GLY A 33 -13.33 6.53 -5.43
N GLN A 34 -14.39 5.71 -5.43
CA GLN A 34 -15.37 5.60 -4.33
C GLN A 34 -14.80 5.06 -2.99
N GLY A 35 -13.48 4.99 -2.83
CA GLY A 35 -12.82 4.54 -1.61
C GLY A 35 -12.72 3.02 -1.46
N ILE A 36 -13.25 2.23 -2.40
CA ILE A 36 -13.16 0.76 -2.34
C ILE A 36 -11.70 0.31 -2.33
N ILE A 37 -10.91 0.71 -3.33
CA ILE A 37 -9.48 0.34 -3.41
C ILE A 37 -8.70 0.90 -2.22
N LYS A 38 -9.01 2.14 -1.79
CA LYS A 38 -8.40 2.73 -0.58
C LYS A 38 -8.60 1.84 0.65
N SER A 39 -9.82 1.33 0.86
CA SER A 39 -10.14 0.48 2.00
C SER A 39 -9.44 -0.88 1.93
N GLU A 40 -9.30 -1.47 0.74
CA GLU A 40 -8.51 -2.69 0.56
C GLU A 40 -7.02 -2.45 0.86
N VAL A 41 -6.45 -1.38 0.30
CA VAL A 41 -5.04 -1.00 0.53
C VAL A 41 -4.79 -0.77 2.02
N ASP A 42 -5.65 0.00 2.71
CA ASP A 42 -5.55 0.23 4.14
C ASP A 42 -5.63 -1.08 4.95
N SER A 43 -6.61 -1.94 4.64
CA SER A 43 -6.77 -3.24 5.32
C SER A 43 -5.58 -4.17 5.10
N TRP A 44 -5.03 -4.20 3.89
CA TRP A 44 -3.87 -5.03 3.55
C TRP A 44 -2.61 -4.52 4.25
N LEU A 45 -2.30 -3.22 4.14
CA LEU A 45 -1.11 -2.61 4.75
C LEU A 45 -1.08 -2.73 6.28
N ARG A 46 -2.24 -2.74 6.96
CA ARG A 46 -2.32 -2.97 8.41
C ARG A 46 -1.88 -4.37 8.85
N ARG A 47 -1.99 -5.36 7.95
CA ARG A 47 -1.72 -6.77 8.27
C ARG A 47 -0.32 -7.19 7.86
N ASP A 48 0.32 -6.45 6.97
CA ASP A 48 1.65 -6.78 6.47
C ASP A 48 2.74 -6.45 7.49
N LYS A 49 3.57 -7.44 7.83
CA LYS A 49 4.62 -7.29 8.85
C LYS A 49 5.80 -6.43 8.37
N ARG A 50 6.00 -6.28 7.07
CA ARG A 50 7.06 -5.46 6.46
C ARG A 50 6.74 -3.98 6.52
N VAL A 51 5.47 -3.62 6.76
CA VAL A 51 5.04 -2.24 6.91
C VAL A 51 5.29 -1.80 8.36
N GLU A 52 6.03 -0.70 8.52
CA GLU A 52 6.22 -0.04 9.82
C GLU A 52 5.04 0.87 10.14
N GLY A 53 4.58 1.62 9.13
CA GLY A 53 3.44 2.51 9.23
C GLY A 53 3.11 3.16 7.90
N PHE A 54 1.92 3.73 7.76
CA PHE A 54 1.50 4.37 6.54
C PHE A 54 0.49 5.48 6.81
N LYS A 55 0.38 6.44 5.89
CA LYS A 55 -0.60 7.53 5.95
C LYS A 55 -1.00 8.01 4.56
N PRO A 56 -2.23 8.53 4.39
CA PRO A 56 -2.60 9.21 3.16
C PRO A 56 -1.68 10.42 2.91
N ASP A 57 -1.36 10.70 1.65
CA ASP A 57 -0.70 11.96 1.31
C ASP A 57 -1.72 13.11 1.47
N PRO A 58 -1.45 14.13 2.31
CA PRO A 58 -2.37 15.25 2.52
C PRO A 58 -2.59 16.09 1.25
N LYS A 59 -1.65 16.09 0.31
CA LYS A 59 -1.77 16.77 -0.99
C LYS A 59 -2.46 15.90 -2.03
N ASN A 60 -2.38 14.58 -1.89
CA ASN A 60 -3.03 13.63 -2.80
C ASN A 60 -3.67 12.45 -2.06
N PRO A 61 -4.97 12.55 -1.68
CA PRO A 61 -5.64 11.49 -0.93
C PRO A 61 -5.86 10.20 -1.75
N GLY A 62 -5.51 10.19 -3.04
CA GLY A 62 -5.41 8.98 -3.85
C GLY A 62 -4.09 8.22 -3.68
N GLN A 63 -3.23 8.65 -2.77
CA GLN A 63 -1.92 8.09 -2.50
C GLN A 63 -1.75 7.77 -1.02
N MET A 64 -1.01 6.71 -0.75
CA MET A 64 -0.57 6.32 0.59
C MET A 64 0.96 6.33 0.63
N VAL A 65 1.52 7.09 1.57
CA VAL A 65 2.96 7.02 1.89
C VAL A 65 3.15 5.90 2.90
N VAL A 66 3.96 4.91 2.54
CA VAL A 66 4.21 3.69 3.32
C VAL A 66 5.67 3.64 3.74
N ARG A 67 5.92 3.50 5.04
CA ARG A 67 7.24 3.26 5.61
C ARG A 67 7.44 1.76 5.79
N LEU A 68 8.56 1.24 5.29
CA LEU A 68 8.91 -0.16 5.37
C LEU A 68 9.92 -0.40 6.49
N ARG A 69 9.84 -1.59 7.09
CA ARG A 69 10.86 -2.09 8.01
C ARG A 69 12.08 -2.50 7.17
N GLY A 70 13.25 -2.00 7.55
CA GLY A 70 14.53 -2.46 7.04
C GLY A 70 14.92 -3.83 7.60
#